data_AF-A0A0K1PA86-F1
#
_entry.id   AF-A0A0K1PA86-F1
#
_cell.length_a   1.000
_cell.length_b   1.000
_cell.length_c   1.000
_cell.angle_alpha   90.00
_cell.angle_beta   90.00
_cell.angle_gamma   90.00
#
_symmetry.space_group_name_H-M   'P 1'
#
loop_
_entity.id
_entity.type
_entity.pdbx_description
1 polymer ?
#
loop_
_entity_poly.entity_id
_entity_poly.type
_entity_poly.pdbx_seq_one_letter_code
_entity_poly.pdbx_strand_id
1 'polypeptide(L)'
;MGALTDYLTRDHERLEALMVRAVRDPEALDLEAYEAFREGILRHIGIEEKILMPDAKRRRGGEPLPMFHAIRVEHSAIALLLVPTPTHALLGEIRSILEQHNPREEGPEGLYAMCETLAGDEAASLLERAMQAPEVPLAKHYDGPRAHFTAASALAYAAKGSKA
;
A
#
# COMPACT_ATOMS: atom_id res chain seq x y z
N MET A 1 1.70 0.94 -21.45
CA MET A 1 1.92 0.62 -20.04
C MET A 1 3.16 -0.24 -19.97
N GLY A 2 4.14 0.08 -19.13
CA GLY A 2 5.34 -0.73 -19.03
C GLY A 2 5.21 -1.80 -17.94
N ALA A 3 6.22 -2.67 -17.89
CA ALA A 3 6.17 -3.91 -17.13
C ALA A 3 6.12 -3.69 -15.61
N LEU A 4 6.71 -2.61 -15.09
CA LEU A 4 6.64 -2.27 -13.67
C LEU A 4 5.23 -1.86 -13.28
N THR A 5 4.61 -0.96 -14.06
CA THR A 5 3.23 -0.54 -13.86
C THR A 5 2.29 -1.74 -13.93
N ASP A 6 2.40 -2.57 -14.96
CA ASP A 6 1.57 -3.76 -15.11
C ASP A 6 1.70 -4.73 -13.93
N TYR A 7 2.92 -4.93 -13.41
CA TYR A 7 3.17 -5.79 -12.26
C TYR A 7 2.49 -5.28 -10.99
N LEU A 8 2.60 -3.98 -10.69
CA LEU A 8 2.05 -3.39 -9.46
C LEU A 8 0.53 -3.24 -9.52
N THR A 9 -0.02 -2.86 -10.68
CA THR A 9 -1.47 -2.84 -10.90
C THR A 9 -2.10 -4.23 -10.75
N ARG A 10 -1.45 -5.28 -11.27
CA ARG A 10 -1.91 -6.66 -11.02
C ARG A 10 -1.82 -7.08 -9.56
N ASP A 11 -0.85 -6.54 -8.82
CA ASP A 11 -0.77 -6.78 -7.38
C ASP A 11 -1.95 -6.12 -6.65
N HIS A 12 -2.38 -4.92 -7.06
CA HIS A 12 -3.63 -4.32 -6.58
C HIS A 12 -4.86 -5.16 -6.89
N GLU A 13 -5.00 -5.67 -8.12
CA GLU A 13 -6.09 -6.56 -8.49
C GLU A 13 -6.13 -7.83 -7.61
N ARG A 14 -4.95 -8.41 -7.33
CA ARG A 14 -4.80 -9.56 -6.43
C ARG A 14 -5.23 -9.21 -5.00
N LEU A 15 -4.81 -8.05 -4.49
CA LEU A 15 -5.15 -7.60 -3.13
C LEU A 15 -6.65 -7.31 -2.99
N GLU A 16 -7.27 -6.66 -3.98
CA GLU A 16 -8.73 -6.44 -4.00
C GLU A 16 -9.48 -7.78 -4.02
N ALA A 17 -9.03 -8.76 -4.82
CA ALA A 17 -9.65 -10.08 -4.85
C ALA A 17 -9.59 -10.79 -3.49
N LEU A 18 -8.48 -10.66 -2.75
CA LEU A 18 -8.35 -11.20 -1.40
C LEU A 18 -9.28 -10.48 -0.41
N MET A 19 -9.38 -9.15 -0.50
CA MET A 19 -10.27 -8.37 0.35
C MET A 19 -11.75 -8.71 0.09
N VAL A 20 -12.16 -8.83 -1.18
CA VAL A 20 -13.49 -9.27 -1.58
C VAL A 20 -13.79 -10.69 -1.08
N ARG A 21 -12.82 -11.60 -1.13
CA ARG A 21 -12.97 -12.95 -0.57
C ARG A 21 -13.14 -12.90 0.95
N ALA A 22 -12.32 -12.11 1.65
CA ALA A 22 -12.33 -11.99 3.11
C ALA A 22 -13.70 -11.60 3.67
N VAL A 23 -14.43 -10.73 2.97
CA VAL A 23 -15.74 -10.19 3.42
C VAL A 23 -16.95 -10.81 2.72
N ARG A 24 -16.76 -11.88 1.94
CA ARG A 24 -17.84 -12.45 1.11
C ARG A 24 -19.03 -12.92 1.95
N ASP A 25 -18.76 -13.54 3.10
CA ASP A 25 -19.79 -13.96 4.05
C ASP A 25 -20.08 -12.80 5.01
N PRO A 26 -21.33 -12.31 5.12
CA PRO A 26 -21.67 -11.24 6.04
C PRO A 26 -21.58 -11.64 7.53
N GLU A 27 -21.64 -12.93 7.84
CA GLU A 27 -21.64 -13.43 9.23
C GLU A 27 -20.25 -13.86 9.71
N ALA A 28 -19.31 -14.09 8.79
CA ALA A 28 -17.97 -14.57 9.10
C ALA A 28 -16.91 -14.00 8.16
N LEU A 29 -15.72 -13.70 8.69
CA LEU A 29 -14.56 -13.35 7.85
C LEU A 29 -13.80 -14.60 7.44
N ASP A 30 -13.40 -14.67 6.17
CA ASP A 30 -12.37 -15.60 5.73
C ASP A 30 -11.00 -15.07 6.17
N LEU A 31 -10.54 -15.57 7.33
CA LEU A 31 -9.30 -15.13 7.96
C LEU A 31 -8.05 -15.49 7.15
N GLU A 32 -8.07 -16.57 6.37
CA GLU A 32 -6.96 -16.93 5.50
C GLU A 32 -6.81 -15.88 4.38
N ALA A 33 -7.92 -15.49 3.76
CA ALA A 33 -7.93 -14.45 2.74
C ALA A 33 -7.50 -13.09 3.33
N TYR A 34 -7.93 -12.75 4.54
CA TYR A 34 -7.51 -11.54 5.23
C TYR A 34 -6.02 -11.55 5.58
N GLU A 35 -5.48 -12.65 6.09
CA GLU A 35 -4.04 -12.75 6.41
C GLU A 35 -3.18 -12.60 5.15
N ALA A 36 -3.57 -13.25 4.04
CA ALA A 36 -2.91 -13.09 2.75
C ALA A 36 -3.00 -11.65 2.21
N PHE A 37 -4.14 -10.97 2.41
CA PHE A 37 -4.28 -9.55 2.08
C PHE A 37 -3.34 -8.70 2.93
N ARG A 38 -3.34 -8.89 4.26
CA ARG A 38 -2.56 -8.12 5.23
C ARG A 38 -1.05 -8.25 4.98
N GLU A 39 -0.57 -9.45 4.72
CA GLU A 39 0.82 -9.68 4.32
C GLU A 39 1.12 -9.00 2.97
N GLY A 40 0.25 -9.23 1.99
CA GLY A 40 0.41 -8.71 0.64
C GLY A 40 0.49 -7.19 0.60
N ILE A 41 -0.43 -6.48 1.27
CA ILE A 41 -0.45 -5.00 1.27
C ILE A 41 0.76 -4.42 2.03
N LEU A 42 1.22 -5.05 3.10
CA LEU A 42 2.42 -4.60 3.81
C LEU A 42 3.70 -4.81 2.98
N ARG A 43 3.79 -5.92 2.23
CA ARG A 43 4.85 -6.12 1.26
C ARG A 43 4.78 -5.10 0.13
N HIS A 44 3.58 -4.82 -0.38
CA HIS A 44 3.34 -3.82 -1.44
C HIS A 44 3.84 -2.43 -1.03
N ILE A 45 3.37 -1.93 0.12
CA ILE A 45 3.84 -0.68 0.73
C ILE A 45 5.37 -0.69 0.89
N GLY A 46 5.93 -1.84 1.31
CA GLY A 46 7.37 -2.03 1.43
C GLY A 46 8.13 -1.88 0.10
N ILE A 47 7.59 -2.42 -1.00
CA ILE A 47 8.14 -2.25 -2.35
C ILE A 47 8.19 -0.76 -2.68
N GLU A 48 7.09 -0.04 -2.51
CA GLU A 48 7.02 1.36 -2.89
C GLU A 48 7.95 2.23 -2.05
N GLU A 49 7.89 2.11 -0.72
CA GLU A 49 8.63 2.99 0.17
C GLU A 49 10.12 2.69 0.24
N LYS A 50 10.53 1.43 0.05
CA LYS A 50 11.94 1.01 0.19
C LYS A 50 12.65 0.81 -1.14
N ILE A 51 11.90 0.65 -2.24
CA ILE A 51 12.47 0.41 -3.56
C ILE A 51 12.14 1.56 -4.49
N LEU A 52 10.86 1.79 -4.82
CA LEU A 52 10.47 2.74 -5.87
C LEU A 52 10.75 4.19 -5.48
N MET A 53 10.25 4.62 -4.31
CA MET A 53 10.39 6.01 -3.87
C MET A 53 11.85 6.43 -3.67
N PRO A 54 12.73 5.62 -3.03
CA PRO A 54 14.15 5.93 -2.94
C PRO A 54 14.83 5.96 -4.32
N ASP A 55 14.42 5.08 -5.24
CA ASP A 55 14.95 5.03 -6.60
C ASP A 55 14.62 6.29 -7.39
N ALA A 56 13.35 6.69 -7.42
CA ALA A 56 12.90 7.91 -8.05
C ALA A 56 13.52 9.16 -7.41
N LYS A 57 13.63 9.21 -6.07
CA LYS A 57 14.31 10.31 -5.37
C LYS A 57 15.78 10.43 -5.80
N ARG A 58 16.50 9.32 -5.88
CA ARG A 58 17.91 9.29 -6.31
C ARG A 58 18.06 9.81 -7.74
N ARG A 59 17.19 9.37 -8.65
CA ARG A 59 17.19 9.80 -10.07
C ARG A 59 16.83 11.27 -10.23
N ARG A 60 16.09 11.84 -9.29
CA ARG A 60 15.76 13.27 -9.23
C ARG A 60 16.73 14.10 -8.38
N GLY A 61 17.97 13.64 -8.21
CA GLY A 61 19.00 14.40 -7.50
C GLY A 61 18.72 14.62 -6.01
N GLY A 62 17.89 13.77 -5.41
CA GLY A 62 17.48 13.90 -4.00
C GLY A 62 16.08 14.48 -3.81
N GLU A 63 15.38 14.92 -4.86
CA GLU A 63 14.05 15.52 -4.74
C GLU A 63 12.91 14.49 -4.79
N PRO A 64 11.98 14.47 -3.82
CA PRO A 64 10.84 13.55 -3.80
C PRO A 64 9.77 13.94 -4.82
N LEU A 65 9.07 12.97 -5.42
CA LEU A 65 7.92 13.27 -6.29
C LEU A 65 6.83 13.98 -5.46
N PRO A 66 6.04 14.90 -6.06
CA PRO A 66 5.03 15.68 -5.31
C PRO A 66 4.05 14.84 -4.49
N MET A 67 3.73 13.63 -4.96
CA MET A 67 2.79 12.72 -4.30
C MET A 67 3.36 11.91 -3.13
N PHE A 68 4.69 11.87 -2.94
CA PHE A 68 5.32 10.99 -1.93
C PHE A 68 4.79 11.20 -0.52
N HIS A 69 4.53 12.45 -0.13
CA HIS A 69 4.02 12.74 1.20
C HIS A 69 2.59 12.17 1.38
N ALA A 70 1.71 12.40 0.41
CA ALA A 70 0.33 11.91 0.46
C ALA A 70 0.30 10.37 0.54
N ILE A 71 1.08 9.69 -0.30
CA ILE A 71 1.17 8.23 -0.34
C ILE A 71 1.65 7.67 1.01
N ARG A 72 2.71 8.24 1.62
CA ARG A 72 3.20 7.79 2.94
C ARG A 72 2.19 8.00 4.07
N VAL A 73 1.39 9.07 4.00
CA VAL A 73 0.31 9.31 4.97
C VAL A 73 -0.77 8.22 4.83
N GLU A 74 -1.13 7.86 3.60
CA GLU A 74 -2.10 6.79 3.31
C GLU A 74 -1.58 5.42 3.76
N HIS A 75 -0.32 5.09 3.44
CA HIS A 75 0.33 3.86 3.91
C HIS A 75 0.35 3.76 5.43
N SER A 76 0.68 4.86 6.11
CA SER A 76 0.68 4.91 7.57
C SER A 76 -0.73 4.70 8.13
N ALA A 77 -1.75 5.27 7.48
CA ALA A 77 -3.15 5.07 7.88
C ALA A 77 -3.62 3.63 7.67
N ILE A 78 -3.29 3.02 6.52
CA ILE A 78 -3.57 1.60 6.23
C ILE A 78 -2.89 0.72 7.28
N ALA A 79 -1.60 0.95 7.56
CA ALA A 79 -0.86 0.19 8.56
C ALA A 79 -1.48 0.27 9.96
N LEU A 80 -2.01 1.45 10.36
CA LEU A 80 -2.73 1.61 11.62
C LEU A 80 -4.02 0.79 11.65
N LEU A 81 -4.78 0.76 10.56
CA LEU A 81 -6.00 -0.04 10.46
C LEU A 81 -5.71 -1.55 10.47
N LEU A 82 -4.51 -2.00 10.09
CA LEU A 82 -4.12 -3.42 10.11
C LEU A 82 -3.66 -3.94 11.51
N VAL A 83 -3.64 -3.07 12.52
CA VAL A 83 -3.22 -3.43 13.89
C VAL A 83 -4.26 -4.26 14.65
N PRO A 84 -5.52 -3.83 14.81
CA PRO A 84 -6.53 -4.57 15.57
C PRO A 84 -6.96 -5.85 14.85
N THR A 85 -7.70 -6.70 15.57
CA THR A 85 -8.35 -7.90 15.02
C THR A 85 -9.33 -7.48 13.90
N PRO A 86 -9.36 -8.18 12.74
CA PRO A 86 -10.17 -7.76 11.61
C PRO A 86 -11.67 -7.84 11.90
N THR A 87 -12.40 -6.88 11.35
CA THR A 87 -13.87 -6.84 11.30
C THR A 87 -14.30 -6.35 9.93
N HIS A 88 -15.52 -6.68 9.48
CA HIS A 88 -16.06 -6.14 8.22
C HIS A 88 -16.00 -4.61 8.16
N ALA A 89 -16.31 -3.93 9.28
CA ALA A 89 -16.24 -2.48 9.37
C ALA A 89 -14.82 -1.97 9.10
N LEU A 90 -13.81 -2.58 9.72
CA LEU A 90 -12.42 -2.19 9.54
C LEU A 90 -11.91 -2.45 8.11
N LEU A 91 -12.31 -3.56 7.48
CA LEU A 91 -11.98 -3.82 6.07
C LEU A 91 -12.67 -2.79 5.15
N GLY A 92 -13.88 -2.35 5.49
CA GLY A 92 -14.56 -1.25 4.81
C GLY A 92 -13.79 0.08 4.91
N GLU A 93 -13.25 0.40 6.09
CA GLU A 93 -12.42 1.59 6.29
C GLU A 93 -11.12 1.52 5.46
N ILE A 94 -10.43 0.37 5.45
CA ILE A 94 -9.22 0.17 4.62
C ILE A 94 -9.55 0.36 3.14
N ARG A 95 -10.63 -0.27 2.65
CA ARG A 95 -11.06 -0.15 1.26
C ARG A 95 -11.32 1.30 0.86
N SER A 96 -11.95 2.10 1.72
CA SER A 96 -12.23 3.52 1.44
C SER A 96 -10.97 4.37 1.25
N ILE A 97 -9.84 3.99 1.86
CA ILE A 97 -8.53 4.62 1.61
C ILE A 97 -7.98 4.13 0.27
N LEU A 98 -8.00 2.82 0.04
CA LEU A 98 -7.48 2.20 -1.19
C LEU A 98 -8.16 2.74 -2.46
N GLU A 99 -9.47 3.00 -2.43
CA GLU A 99 -10.22 3.56 -3.55
C GLU A 99 -9.68 4.93 -4.03
N GLN A 100 -9.09 5.72 -3.14
CA GLN A 100 -8.47 7.01 -3.45
C GLN A 100 -6.96 6.91 -3.69
N HIS A 101 -6.34 5.94 -3.05
CA HIS A 101 -4.91 5.68 -3.09
C HIS A 101 -4.48 5.08 -4.43
N ASN A 102 -5.12 3.99 -4.87
CA ASN A 102 -4.72 3.26 -6.08
C ASN A 102 -4.67 4.14 -7.35
N PRO A 103 -5.65 5.04 -7.62
CA PRO A 103 -5.56 5.92 -8.79
C PRO A 103 -4.36 6.88 -8.79
N ARG A 104 -3.84 7.25 -7.60
CA ARG A 104 -2.66 8.11 -7.46
C ARG A 104 -1.38 7.36 -7.87
N GLU A 105 -1.39 6.04 -7.83
CA GLU A 105 -0.25 5.20 -8.17
C GLU A 105 -0.31 4.70 -9.60
N GLU A 106 -1.50 4.27 -10.03
CA GLU A 106 -1.74 3.63 -11.33
C GLU A 106 -1.92 4.62 -12.49
N GLY A 107 -2.24 5.89 -12.21
CA GLY A 107 -2.49 6.89 -13.25
C GLY A 107 -1.30 7.10 -14.20
N PRO A 108 -1.53 7.71 -15.40
CA PRO A 108 -0.45 8.02 -16.33
C PRO A 108 0.59 9.01 -15.78
N GLU A 109 0.18 9.84 -14.80
CA GLU A 109 1.06 10.70 -13.99
C GLU A 109 1.20 10.18 -12.55
N GLY A 110 0.84 8.91 -12.33
CA GLY A 110 0.91 8.25 -11.04
C GLY A 110 2.29 7.72 -10.72
N LEU A 111 2.46 7.26 -9.48
CA LEU A 111 3.74 6.78 -8.94
C LEU A 111 4.44 5.80 -9.90
N TYR A 112 3.73 4.80 -10.42
CA TYR A 112 4.35 3.73 -11.20
C TYR A 112 4.88 4.21 -12.53
N ALA A 113 4.06 4.94 -13.29
CA ALA A 113 4.44 5.49 -14.58
C ALA A 113 5.61 6.47 -14.44
N MET A 114 5.62 7.30 -13.39
CA MET A 114 6.73 8.22 -13.12
C MET A 114 8.01 7.48 -12.74
N CYS A 115 7.95 6.48 -11.86
CA CYS A 115 9.10 5.66 -11.47
C CYS A 115 9.70 4.92 -12.67
N GLU A 116 8.85 4.34 -13.52
CA GLU A 116 9.28 3.63 -14.72
C GLU A 116 9.91 4.59 -15.74
N THR A 117 9.29 5.76 -15.97
CA THR A 117 9.84 6.80 -16.85
C THR A 117 11.20 7.30 -16.37
N LEU A 118 11.37 7.52 -15.06
CA LEU A 118 12.65 7.92 -14.48
C LEU A 118 13.70 6.82 -14.61
N ALA A 119 13.30 5.55 -14.48
CA ALA A 119 14.19 4.42 -14.60
C ALA A 119 14.72 4.23 -16.03
N GLY A 120 13.92 4.54 -17.05
CA GLY A 120 14.31 4.43 -18.46
C GLY A 120 14.80 3.02 -18.77
N ASP A 121 16.01 2.89 -19.32
CA ASP A 121 16.62 1.60 -19.65
C ASP A 121 16.83 0.67 -18.43
N GLU A 122 16.85 1.22 -17.20
CA GLU A 122 16.98 0.45 -15.97
C GLU A 122 15.64 -0.02 -15.37
N ALA A 123 14.52 0.23 -16.05
CA ALA A 123 13.19 -0.18 -15.58
C ALA A 123 13.08 -1.69 -15.31
N ALA A 124 13.73 -2.52 -16.13
CA ALA A 124 13.77 -3.97 -15.91
C ALA A 124 14.46 -4.37 -14.60
N SER A 125 15.55 -3.67 -14.22
CA SER A 125 16.24 -3.92 -12.94
C SER A 125 15.41 -3.43 -11.76
N LEU A 126 14.69 -2.31 -11.91
CA LEU A 126 13.78 -1.82 -10.88
C LEU A 126 12.63 -2.82 -10.64
N LEU A 127 12.06 -3.38 -11.71
CA LEU A 127 11.06 -4.45 -11.63
C LEU A 127 11.62 -5.69 -10.93
N GLU A 128 12.82 -6.14 -11.29
CA GLU A 128 13.44 -7.32 -10.65
C GLU A 128 13.57 -7.14 -9.13
N ARG A 129 14.01 -5.95 -8.68
CA ARG A 129 14.07 -5.61 -7.25
C ARG A 129 12.69 -5.64 -6.59
N ALA A 130 11.66 -5.11 -7.26
CA ALA A 130 10.29 -5.14 -6.75
C ALA A 130 9.75 -6.57 -6.61
N MET A 131 10.06 -7.46 -7.57
CA MET A 131 9.69 -8.87 -7.51
C MET A 131 10.40 -9.61 -6.38
N GLN A 132 11.67 -9.29 -6.14
CA GLN A 132 12.50 -9.89 -5.08
C GLN A 132 12.27 -9.30 -3.68
N ALA A 133 11.36 -8.34 -3.53
CA ALA A 133 11.06 -7.77 -2.23
C ALA A 133 10.59 -8.85 -1.24
N PRO A 134 11.16 -8.90 -0.03
CA PRO A 134 10.87 -9.97 0.93
C PRO A 134 9.44 -9.86 1.47
N GLU A 135 8.91 -10.99 1.91
CA GLU A 135 7.70 -11.04 2.72
C GLU A 135 7.87 -10.25 4.03
N VAL A 136 6.76 -9.73 4.55
CA VAL A 136 6.76 -8.91 5.77
C VAL A 136 6.27 -9.75 6.95
N PRO A 137 7.09 -9.95 8.01
CA PRO A 137 6.64 -10.67 9.19
C PRO A 137 5.43 -9.99 9.84
N LEU A 138 4.34 -10.74 10.00
CA LEU A 138 3.13 -10.22 10.62
C LEU A 138 3.23 -10.25 12.15
N ALA A 139 3.03 -9.08 12.77
CA ALA A 139 2.80 -9.01 14.20
C ALA A 139 1.40 -9.51 14.55
N LYS A 140 1.24 -10.05 15.77
CA LYS A 140 -0.08 -10.37 16.32
C LYS A 140 -0.96 -9.12 16.36
N HIS A 141 -2.27 -9.32 16.19
CA HIS A 141 -3.24 -8.26 16.38
C HIS A 141 -3.18 -7.70 17.80
N TYR A 142 -3.51 -6.41 17.93
CA TYR A 142 -3.55 -5.72 19.21
C TYR A 142 -4.82 -4.87 19.30
N ASP A 143 -5.69 -5.19 20.27
CA ASP A 143 -6.99 -4.54 20.47
C ASP A 143 -7.00 -3.60 21.69
N GLY A 144 -5.89 -2.90 21.93
CA GLY A 144 -5.79 -1.95 23.04
C GLY A 144 -6.57 -0.65 22.82
N PRO A 145 -6.68 0.22 23.84
CA PRO A 145 -7.52 1.43 23.81
C PRO A 145 -7.23 2.45 22.70
N ARG A 146 -6.12 2.31 21.97
CA ARG A 146 -5.71 3.21 20.87
C ARG A 146 -5.54 2.47 19.54
N ALA A 147 -6.04 1.24 19.41
CA ALA A 147 -5.86 0.43 18.22
C ALA A 147 -6.95 0.65 17.16
N HIS A 148 -8.10 1.21 17.53
CA HIS A 148 -9.24 1.35 16.64
C HIS A 148 -9.32 2.76 16.06
N PHE A 149 -9.27 2.84 14.73
CA PHE A 149 -9.42 4.06 13.95
C PHE A 149 -10.52 3.89 12.90
N THR A 150 -11.09 5.00 12.46
CA THR A 150 -11.75 5.09 11.15
C THR A 150 -10.71 5.53 10.13
N ALA A 151 -10.99 5.40 8.83
CA ALA A 151 -10.11 5.90 7.78
C ALA A 151 -9.76 7.37 7.98
N ALA A 152 -10.78 8.19 8.28
CA ALA A 152 -10.60 9.62 8.52
C ALA A 152 -9.68 9.92 9.72
N SER A 153 -9.84 9.21 10.85
CA SER A 153 -9.01 9.44 12.03
C SER A 153 -7.60 8.87 11.88
N ALA A 154 -7.44 7.76 11.14
CA ALA A 154 -6.14 7.19 10.80
C ALA A 154 -5.34 8.14 9.90
N LEU A 155 -5.96 8.68 8.83
CA LEU A 155 -5.33 9.67 7.95
C LEU A 155 -4.93 10.94 8.71
N ALA A 156 -5.81 11.47 9.56
CA ALA A 156 -5.51 12.65 10.37
C ALA A 156 -4.38 12.39 11.38
N TYR A 157 -4.29 11.18 11.94
CA TYR A 157 -3.21 10.80 12.83
C TYR A 157 -1.88 10.67 12.07
N ALA A 158 -1.88 9.96 10.94
CA ALA A 158 -0.72 9.76 10.08
C ALA A 158 -0.15 11.09 9.57
N ALA A 159 -1.02 12.02 9.13
CA ALA A 159 -0.62 13.35 8.67
C ALA A 159 0.10 14.17 9.75
N LYS A 160 -0.27 14.02 11.03
CA LYS A 160 0.41 14.71 12.15
C LYS A 160 1.79 14.10 12.45
N GLY A 161 1.97 12.81 12.19
CA GLY A 161 3.22 12.08 12.42
C GLY A 161 4.22 12.21 11.27
N SER A 162 3.74 12.44 10.04
CA SER A 162 4.61 12.60 8.88
C SER A 162 5.30 13.96 8.91
N LYS A 163 6.63 13.98 9.06
CA LYS A 163 7.41 15.18 8.78
C LYS A 163 7.37 15.45 7.26
N ALA A 164 7.19 16.72 6.88
CA ALA A 164 7.24 17.18 5.51
C ALA A 164 8.62 16.92 4.88
#